data_AF-A0A922VTZ5-F1
#
_entry.id   AF-A0A922VTZ5-F1
#
_cell.length_a   1.000
_cell.length_b   1.000
_cell.length_c   1.000
_cell.angle_alpha   90.00
_cell.angle_beta   90.00
_cell.angle_gamma   90.00
#
_symmetry.space_group_name_H-M   'P 1'
#
loop_
_entity.id
_entity.type
_entity.pdbx_description
1 polymer ?
#
loop_
_entity_poly.entity_id
_entity_poly.type
_entity_poly.pdbx_seq_one_letter_code
_entity_poly.pdbx_strand_id
1 'polypeptide(L)' 'MRDKRAKFVELAQSRVNRAIKDLRLIGNLSNRSAYAYGEDDIRKIFKALQRELDGAKGRFGGEADGREEGFRLE' A
#
# COMPACT_ATOMS: atom_id res chain seq x y z
N MET A 1 10.31 2.68 29.50
CA MET A 1 9.27 2.46 28.45
C MET A 1 9.95 2.51 27.10
N ARG A 2 9.69 1.55 26.20
CA ARG A 2 10.12 1.67 24.80
C ARG A 2 9.33 2.82 24.18
N ASP A 3 10.01 3.81 23.61
CA ASP A 3 9.34 4.92 22.91
C ASP A 3 8.59 4.35 21.70
N LYS A 4 7.26 4.24 21.83
CA LYS A 4 6.35 3.71 20.79
C LYS A 4 6.48 4.53 19.50
N ARG A 5 6.73 5.84 19.61
CA ARG A 5 6.93 6.73 18.47
C ARG A 5 8.25 6.42 17.77
N ALA A 6 9.35 6.32 18.51
CA ALA A 6 10.64 5.95 17.94
C ALA A 6 10.58 4.60 17.20
N LYS A 7 9.91 3.59 17.80
CA LYS A 7 9.76 2.28 17.15
C LYS A 7 8.91 2.35 15.87
N PHE A 8 7.85 3.14 15.88
CA PHE A 8 7.04 3.37 14.68
C PHE A 8 7.87 4.02 13.57
N VAL A 9 8.64 5.07 13.88
CA VAL A 9 9.48 5.78 12.89
C VAL A 9 10.50 4.84 12.26
N GLU A 10 11.24 4.08 13.08
CA GLU A 10 12.23 3.11 12.63
C GLU A 10 11.62 2.09 11.64
N LEU A 11 10.47 1.50 12.01
CA LEU A 11 9.78 0.53 11.18
C LEU A 11 9.20 1.15 9.90
N ALA A 12 8.59 2.33 9.99
CA ALA A 12 7.99 3.01 8.85
C ALA A 12 9.05 3.39 7.82
N GLN A 13 10.17 3.99 8.24
CA GLN A 13 11.27 4.35 7.35
C GLN A 13 11.83 3.11 6.64
N SER A 14 12.11 2.04 7.38
CA SER A 14 12.65 0.81 6.81
C SER A 14 11.69 0.19 5.78
N ARG A 15 10.40 0.11 6.09
CA ARG A 15 9.38 -0.50 5.21
C ARG A 15 9.11 0.34 3.97
N VAL A 16 8.96 1.65 4.11
CA VAL A 16 8.74 2.56 2.97
C VAL A 16 9.94 2.56 2.03
N ASN A 17 11.16 2.57 2.55
CA ASN A 17 12.36 2.51 1.71
C ASN A 17 12.48 1.19 0.94
N ARG A 18 12.06 0.06 1.51
CA ARG A 18 11.99 -1.22 0.79
C ARG A 18 10.95 -1.18 -0.33
N ALA A 19 9.74 -0.72 -0.03
CA ALA A 19 8.69 -0.57 -1.03
C ALA A 19 9.11 0.33 -2.21
N ILE A 20 9.78 1.46 -1.93
CA ILE A 20 10.31 2.34 -2.99
C ILE A 20 11.35 1.63 -3.86
N LYS A 21 12.24 0.83 -3.27
CA LYS A 21 13.23 0.06 -4.03
C LYS A 21 12.55 -0.97 -4.94
N ASP A 22 11.58 -1.71 -4.42
CA ASP A 22 10.85 -2.71 -5.20
C ASP A 22 10.04 -2.06 -6.33
N LEU A 23 9.41 -0.91 -6.08
CA LEU A 23 8.72 -0.12 -7.11
C LEU A 23 9.66 0.33 -8.23
N ARG A 24 10.91 0.71 -7.90
CA ARG A 24 11.93 1.03 -8.93
C ARG A 24 12.30 -0.19 -9.75
N LEU A 25 12.46 -1.35 -9.12
CA LEU A 25 12.75 -2.61 -9.83
C LEU A 25 11.60 -3.01 -10.76
N ILE A 26 10.34 -2.84 -10.32
CA ILE A 26 9.16 -3.02 -11.17
C ILE A 26 9.20 -2.04 -12.35
N GLY A 27 9.57 -0.78 -12.11
CA GLY A 27 9.76 0.22 -13.17
C GLY A 27 10.79 -0.19 -14.23
N ASN A 28 11.86 -0.88 -13.83
CA ASN A 28 12.87 -1.37 -14.77
C ASN A 28 12.33 -2.45 -15.73
N LEU A 29 11.24 -3.14 -15.38
CA LEU A 29 10.56 -4.09 -16.27
C LEU A 29 9.93 -3.40 -17.50
N SER A 30 9.83 -2.07 -17.50
CA SER A 30 9.38 -1.30 -18.67
C SER A 30 10.33 -1.42 -19.87
N ASN A 31 11.55 -1.93 -19.70
CA ASN A 31 12.49 -2.10 -20.80
C ASN A 31 12.01 -3.17 -21.80
N ARG A 32 11.32 -2.73 -22.87
CA ARG A 32 10.82 -3.61 -23.94
C ARG A 32 11.92 -4.27 -24.78
N SER A 33 13.16 -3.81 -24.70
CA SER A 33 14.29 -4.49 -25.37
C SER A 33 14.72 -5.76 -24.62
N ALA A 34 14.47 -5.83 -23.31
CA ALA A 34 14.80 -6.97 -22.47
C ALA A 34 13.60 -7.90 -22.21
N TYR A 35 12.37 -7.37 -22.29
CA TYR A 35 11.16 -8.08 -21.90
C TYR A 35 10.01 -7.88 -22.89
N ALA A 36 9.22 -8.95 -23.09
CA ALA A 36 7.95 -8.89 -23.80
C ALA A 36 6.81 -8.87 -22.78
N TYR A 37 5.92 -7.87 -22.89
CA TYR A 37 4.74 -7.71 -22.04
C TYR A 37 3.67 -6.90 -22.77
N GLY A 38 2.41 -7.19 -22.48
CA GLY A 38 1.26 -6.49 -23.03
C GLY A 38 0.67 -5.46 -22.07
N GLU A 39 -0.27 -4.67 -22.56
CA GLU A 39 -1.04 -3.71 -21.75
C GLU A 39 -1.81 -4.39 -20.61
N ASP A 40 -2.23 -5.65 -20.79
CA ASP A 40 -2.90 -6.45 -19.77
C ASP A 40 -1.99 -6.73 -18.57
N ASP A 41 -0.71 -6.99 -18.81
CA ASP A 41 0.27 -7.27 -17.77
C ASP A 41 0.54 -6.01 -16.95
N ILE A 42 0.72 -4.87 -17.62
CA ILE A 42 0.87 -3.55 -17.00
C ILE A 42 -0.34 -3.27 -16.09
N ARG A 43 -1.56 -3.43 -16.62
CA ARG A 43 -2.79 -3.21 -15.87
C ARG A 43 -2.90 -4.11 -14.65
N LYS A 44 -2.58 -5.40 -14.77
CA LYS A 44 -2.61 -6.36 -13.65
C LYS A 44 -1.60 -5.98 -12.56
N ILE A 45 -0.37 -5.63 -12.93
CA ILE A 45 0.69 -5.22 -11.99
C ILE A 45 0.23 -4.02 -11.17
N PHE A 46 -0.18 -2.94 -11.83
CA PHE A 46 -0.55 -1.71 -11.12
C PHE A 46 -1.87 -1.84 -10.35
N LYS A 47 -2.83 -2.62 -10.84
CA LYS A 47 -4.07 -2.92 -10.08
C LYS A 47 -3.77 -3.66 -8.78
N ALA A 48 -2.86 -4.63 -8.79
CA ALA A 48 -2.46 -5.35 -7.58
C ALA A 48 -1.77 -4.43 -6.57
N LEU A 49 -0.81 -3.62 -7.03
CA LEU A 49 -0.11 -2.65 -6.18
C LEU A 49 -1.05 -1.62 -5.57
N GLN A 50 -1.99 -1.09 -6.37
CA GLN A 50 -2.97 -0.11 -5.90
C GLN A 50 -3.88 -0.69 -4.83
N ARG A 51 -4.38 -1.93 -5.01
CA ARG A 51 -5.22 -2.62 -4.02
C ARG A 51 -4.52 -2.75 -2.66
N GLU A 52 -3.25 -3.15 -2.66
CA GLU A 52 -2.47 -3.26 -1.42
C GLU A 52 -2.21 -1.89 -0.78
N LEU A 53 -1.93 -0.87 -1.60
CA LEU A 53 -1.74 0.50 -1.13
C LEU A 53 -3.01 1.04 -0.47
N ASP A 54 -4.17 0.83 -1.08
CA ASP A 54 -5.46 1.27 -0.55
C ASP A 54 -5.83 0.51 0.73
N GLY A 55 -5.60 -0.80 0.78
CA GLY A 55 -5.78 -1.60 2.00
C GLY A 55 -4.86 -1.14 3.14
N ALA A 56 -3.60 -0.79 2.85
CA ALA A 56 -2.68 -0.24 3.83
C ALA A 56 -3.14 1.13 4.34
N LYS A 57 -3.56 2.04 3.44
CA LYS A 57 -4.11 3.36 3.80
C LYS A 57 -5.37 3.24 4.65
N GLY A 58 -6.28 2.32 4.31
CA GLY A 58 -7.53 2.09 5.06
C GLY A 58 -7.27 1.77 6.53
N ARG A 59 -6.21 1.01 6.85
CA ARG A 59 -5.82 0.71 8.23
C ARG A 59 -5.34 1.94 9.03
N PHE A 60 -4.85 2.99 8.36
CA PHE A 60 -4.50 4.27 9.00
C PHE A 60 -5.70 5.21 9.13
N GLY A 61 -6.70 5.08 8.25
CA GLY A 61 -7.92 5.89 8.27
C GLY A 61 -8.86 5.58 9.43
N GLY A 62 -8.60 4.50 10.16
CA GLY A 62 -9.55 3.92 11.10
C GLY A 62 -10.73 3.33 10.33
N GLU A 63 -11.09 2.09 10.65
CA GLU A 63 -12.52 1.92 10.83
C GLU A 63 -12.92 3.04 11.80
N ALA A 64 -13.82 3.93 11.39
CA ALA A 64 -14.69 4.52 12.38
C ALA A 64 -15.13 3.35 13.27
N ASP A 65 -15.13 3.58 14.58
CA ASP A 65 -15.90 2.81 15.54
C ASP A 65 -17.35 2.81 15.04
N GLY A 66 -17.63 1.97 14.03
CA GLY A 66 -18.93 1.59 13.56
C GLY A 66 -19.43 0.60 14.58
N ARG A 67 -19.61 1.10 15.80
CA ARG A 67 -20.79 0.75 16.57
C ARG A 67 -21.92 0.64 15.56
N GLU A 68 -22.57 -0.50 15.54
CA GLU A 68 -24.01 -0.48 15.31
C GLU A 68 -24.57 0.53 16.33
N GLU A 69 -24.62 1.81 15.96
CA GLU A 69 -25.55 2.74 16.57
C GLU A 69 -26.92 2.31 16.06
N GLY A 70 -27.46 1.30 16.74
CA GLY A 70 -28.89 1.13 16.78
C GLY A 70 -29.48 2.42 17.34
N PHE A 71 -30.02 3.27 16.49
CA PHE A 71 -31.11 4.17 16.84
C PHE A 71 -31.87 4.66 15.59
N ARG A 72 -33.20 4.75 15.73
CA ARG A 72 -34.22 5.18 14.76
C ARG A 72 -34.87 6.49 15.23
N LEU A 73 -35.70 7.07 14.33
CA LEU A 73 -36.55 8.28 14.38
C LEU A 73 -35.80 9.48 13.77
N GLU A 74 -36.18 10.04 12.60
CA GLU A 74 -37.46 10.09 11.87
C GLU A 74 -37.31 9.74 10.38
#